data_AF-A0A6J5UFU6-F1
#
_entry.id   AF-A0A6J5UFU6-F1
#
_cell.length_a   1.000
_cell.length_b   1.000
_cell.length_c   1.000
_cell.angle_alpha   90.00
_cell.angle_beta   90.00
_cell.angle_gamma   90.00
#
_symmetry.space_group_name_H-M   'P 1'
#
loop_
_entity.id
_entity.type
_entity.pdbx_description
1 polymer ?
#
loop_
_entity_poly.entity_id
_entity_poly.type
_entity_poly.pdbx_seq_one_letter_code
_entity_poly.pdbx_strand_id
1 'polypeptide(L)'
;MLKLDPNMPLPQVEEDHVLIEVAAAALNPIDHMRLLGYFKDTDSALPTVPGYDVAGVVVKLGSQARKFKARMKYIGLSMSKV
;
A
#
# COMPACT_ATOMS: atom_id res chain seq x y z
N MET A 1 4.15 10.45 14.51
CA MET A 1 5.32 10.93 13.74
C MET A 1 5.77 9.81 12.82
N LEU A 2 6.04 10.12 11.54
CA LEU A 2 6.56 9.14 10.59
C LEU A 2 7.93 8.63 11.04
N LYS A 3 8.16 7.33 10.83
CA LYS A 3 9.43 6.67 11.07
C LYS A 3 9.73 5.78 9.88
N LEU A 4 10.98 5.82 9.44
CA LEU A 4 11.50 4.84 8.49
C LEU A 4 11.92 3.60 9.28
N ASP A 5 11.31 2.46 8.97
CA ASP A 5 11.69 1.17 9.53
C ASP A 5 12.28 0.28 8.41
N PRO A 6 13.60 0.03 8.39
CA PRO A 6 14.23 -0.80 7.36
C PRO A 6 13.94 -2.30 7.53
N ASN A 7 13.35 -2.73 8.65
CA ASN A 7 13.09 -4.13 8.98
C ASN A 7 11.60 -4.51 8.85
N MET A 8 10.80 -3.68 8.16
CA MET A 8 9.41 -3.97 7.94
C MET A 8 9.25 -5.27 7.12
N PRO A 9 8.54 -6.29 7.63
CA PRO A 9 8.38 -7.54 6.90
C PRO A 9 7.52 -7.35 5.65
N LEU A 10 7.71 -8.22 4.66
CA LEU A 10 6.82 -8.27 3.51
C LEU A 10 5.41 -8.69 3.98
N PRO A 11 4.35 -8.02 3.51
CA PRO A 11 2.99 -8.38 3.88
C PRO A 11 2.61 -9.75 3.31
N GLN A 12 1.75 -10.46 4.04
CA GLN A 12 1.17 -11.71 3.54
C GLN A 12 0.18 -11.42 2.40
N VAL A 13 0.17 -12.31 1.41
CA VAL A 13 -0.69 -12.17 0.22
C VAL A 13 -1.88 -13.09 0.39
N GLU A 14 -3.03 -12.50 0.68
CA GLU A 14 -4.32 -13.18 0.71
C GLU A 14 -4.80 -13.54 -0.70
N GLU A 15 -5.84 -14.37 -0.78
CA GLU A 15 -6.33 -14.92 -2.04
C GLU A 15 -6.75 -13.85 -3.07
N ASP A 16 -7.29 -12.71 -2.61
CA ASP A 16 -7.75 -11.61 -3.45
C ASP A 16 -6.75 -10.44 -3.56
N HIS A 17 -5.56 -10.59 -2.96
CA HIS A 17 -4.53 -9.54 -2.96
C HIS A 17 -3.55 -9.67 -4.13
N VAL A 18 -2.86 -8.56 -4.42
CA VAL A 18 -1.61 -8.55 -5.18
C VAL A 18 -0.52 -7.86 -4.37
N LEU A 19 0.71 -8.37 -4.47
CA LEU A 19 1.90 -7.71 -3.94
C LEU A 19 2.56 -6.93 -5.06
N ILE A 20 2.79 -5.64 -4.81
CA ILE A 20 3.41 -4.72 -5.76
C ILE A 20 4.78 -4.32 -5.21
N GLU A 21 5.82 -4.52 -6.01
CA GLU A 21 7.11 -3.86 -5.80
C GLU A 21 6.97 -2.42 -6.29
N VAL A 22 6.89 -1.51 -5.32
CA VAL A 22 6.64 -0.08 -5.57
C VAL A 22 7.91 0.58 -6.09
N ALA A 23 7.83 1.20 -7.27
CA ALA A 23 8.91 2.00 -7.84
C ALA A 23 8.75 3.50 -7.53
N ALA A 24 7.51 3.96 -7.38
CA ALA A 24 7.20 5.32 -6.99
C ALA A 24 5.88 5.37 -6.20
N ALA A 25 5.78 6.32 -5.28
CA ALA A 25 4.56 6.68 -4.57
C ALA A 25 4.30 8.18 -4.76
N ALA A 26 3.03 8.60 -4.76
CA ALA A 26 2.67 10.01 -4.85
C ALA A 26 2.46 10.63 -3.46
N LEU A 27 2.66 11.94 -3.38
CA LEU A 27 2.27 12.75 -2.22
C LEU A 27 1.10 13.64 -2.60
N ASN A 28 0.06 13.63 -1.77
CA ASN A 28 -1.17 14.36 -1.94
C ASN A 28 -1.48 15.20 -0.69
N PRO A 29 -2.33 16.23 -0.79
CA PRO A 29 -2.75 17.02 0.38
C PRO A 29 -3.38 16.18 1.50
N ILE A 30 -4.08 15.08 1.16
CA ILE A 30 -4.69 14.19 2.14
C ILE A 30 -3.67 13.49 3.03
N ASP A 31 -2.45 13.25 2.56
CA ASP A 31 -1.40 12.59 3.34
C ASP A 31 -0.99 13.46 4.53
N HIS A 32 -0.84 14.77 4.30
CA HIS A 32 -0.59 15.73 5.37
C HIS A 32 -1.77 15.81 6.36
N MET A 33 -3.01 15.81 5.86
CA MET A 33 -4.19 15.82 6.73
C MET A 33 -4.30 14.56 7.60
N ARG A 34 -3.95 13.38 7.05
CA ARG A 34 -3.87 12.11 7.79
C ARG A 34 -2.80 12.18 8.87
N LEU A 35 -1.63 12.74 8.57
CA LEU A 35 -0.56 12.96 9.55
C LEU A 35 -0.99 13.86 10.72
N LEU A 36 -1.85 14.85 10.46
CA LEU A 36 -2.44 15.71 11.50
C LEU A 36 -3.58 15.05 12.28
N GLY A 37 -3.99 13.83 11.90
CA GLY A 37 -5.01 13.05 12.62
C GLY A 37 -6.45 13.41 12.28
N TYR A 38 -6.70 14.16 11.21
CA TYR A 38 -8.07 14.56 10.81
C TYR A 38 -8.98 13.37 10.42
N PHE A 39 -8.39 12.20 10.12
CA PHE A 39 -9.12 10.99 9.72
C PHE A 39 -9.01 9.86 10.74
N LYS A 40 -8.46 10.09 11.94
CA LYS A 40 -8.14 9.03 12.91
C LYS A 40 -9.31 8.09 13.26
N ASP A 41 -10.55 8.58 13.16
CA ASP A 41 -11.75 7.81 13.53
C ASP A 41 -12.27 6.92 12.37
N THR A 42 -11.81 7.15 11.13
CA THR A 42 -12.25 6.43 9.93
C THR A 42 -11.11 5.81 9.12
N ASP A 43 -9.85 6.14 9.43
CA ASP A 43 -8.66 5.62 8.77
C ASP A 43 -8.18 4.29 9.37
N SER A 44 -7.13 3.70 8.79
CA SER A 44 -6.50 2.51 9.34
C SER A 44 -5.96 2.73 10.76
N ALA A 45 -6.06 1.71 11.60
CA ALA A 45 -5.50 1.73 12.93
C ALA A 45 -3.98 1.95 12.90
N LEU A 46 -3.46 2.71 13.89
CA LEU A 46 -2.03 2.92 14.04
C LEU A 46 -1.36 1.75 14.80
N PRO A 47 -0.11 1.37 14.47
CA PRO A 47 0.72 1.92 13.39
C PRO A 47 0.29 1.41 12.01
N THR A 48 0.31 2.28 10.99
CA THR A 48 0.04 1.93 9.60
C THR A 48 1.10 2.50 8.65
N VAL A 49 1.28 1.87 7.50
CA VAL A 49 2.10 2.40 6.40
C VAL A 49 1.24 3.40 5.62
N PRO A 50 1.60 4.70 5.59
CA PRO A 50 0.81 5.72 4.91
C PRO A 50 1.12 5.79 3.41
N GLY A 51 0.21 6.44 2.67
CA GLY A 51 0.29 6.62 1.22
C GLY A 51 -0.52 5.56 0.47
N TYR A 52 -1.22 6.00 -0.57
CA TYR A 52 -2.11 5.13 -1.36
C TYR A 52 -1.71 5.04 -2.83
N ASP A 53 -1.40 6.15 -3.48
CA ASP A 53 -1.04 6.15 -4.89
C ASP A 53 0.33 5.52 -5.12
N VAL A 54 0.38 4.48 -5.95
CA VAL A 54 1.60 3.75 -6.29
C VAL A 54 1.74 3.51 -7.79
N ALA A 55 2.99 3.46 -8.25
CA ALA A 55 3.38 2.91 -9.53
C ALA A 55 4.46 1.84 -9.31
N GLY A 56 4.31 0.66 -9.91
CA GLY A 56 5.20 -0.45 -9.65
C GLY A 56 4.92 -1.68 -10.51
N VAL A 57 5.41 -2.83 -10.03
CA VAL A 57 5.27 -4.11 -10.72
C VAL A 57 4.64 -5.14 -9.79
N VAL A 58 3.67 -5.90 -10.29
CA VAL A 58 3.07 -7.02 -9.56
C VAL A 58 4.10 -8.16 -9.45
N VAL A 59 4.49 -8.51 -8.22
CA VAL A 59 5.50 -9.55 -7.93
C VAL A 59 4.91 -10.84 -7.34
N LYS A 60 3.75 -10.76 -6.68
CA LYS A 60 3.01 -11.93 -6.18
C LYS A 60 1.51 -11.70 -6.28
N LEU A 61 0.75 -12.77 -6.45
CA LEU A 61 -0.70 -12.75 -6.59
C LEU A 61 -1.33 -13.78 -5.67
N GLY A 62 -2.47 -13.44 -5.10
CA GLY A 62 -3.39 -14.40 -4.52
C GLY A 62 -4.09 -15.23 -5.60
N SER A 63 -4.62 -16.39 -5.19
CA SER A 63 -5.28 -17.36 -6.07
C SER A 63 -6.53 -16.84 -6.78
N GLN A 64 -7.20 -15.83 -6.21
CA GLN A 64 -8.40 -15.19 -6.72
C GLN A 64 -8.14 -13.85 -7.43
N ALA A 65 -6.90 -13.33 -7.42
CA ALA A 65 -6.52 -12.06 -8.08
C ALA A 65 -6.38 -12.17 -9.62
N ARG A 66 -7.38 -12.78 -10.28
CA ARG A 66 -7.35 -13.22 -11.70
C ARG A 66 -7.21 -12.11 -12.74
N LYS A 67 -7.44 -10.85 -12.35
CA LYS A 67 -7.31 -9.68 -13.25
C LYS A 67 -5.86 -9.25 -13.47
N PHE A 68 -4.92 -9.75 -12.65
CA PHE A 68 -3.52 -9.38 -12.68
C PHE A 68 -2.65 -10.56 -13.11
N LYS A 69 -1.39 -10.26 -13.47
CA LYS A 69 -0.37 -11.26 -13.77
C LYS A 69 0.98 -10.83 -13.21
N ALA A 70 1.85 -11.80 -12.90
CA ALA A 70 3.20 -11.51 -12.47
C ALA A 70 3.93 -10.68 -13.54
N ARG A 71 4.77 -9.73 -13.10
CA ARG A 71 5.50 -8.74 -13.93
C ARG A 71 4.62 -7.71 -14.64
N MET A 72 3.32 -7.65 -14.35
CA MET A 72 2.44 -6.59 -14.85
C MET A 72 2.82 -5.25 -14.20
N LYS A 73 2.96 -4.20 -15.02
CA LYS A 73 3.05 -2.82 -14.53
C LYS A 73 1.69 -2.39 -13.98
N TYR A 74 1.70 -1.76 -12.81
CA TYR A 74 0.50 -1.29 -12.14
C TYR A 74 0.69 0.18 -11.75
N ILE A 75 -0.37 0.98 -11.97
CA ILE A 75 -0.50 2.35 -11.46
C ILE A 75 -1.91 2.44 -10.87
N GLY A 76 -2.02 2.91 -9.64
CA GLY A 76 -3.31 3.10 -8.99
C GLY A 76 -3.21 3.23 -7.49
N LEU A 77 -4.35 3.08 -6.83
CA LEU A 77 -4.46 3.12 -5.38
C LEU A 77 -4.11 1.75 -4.80
N SER A 78 -3.23 1.76 -3.80
CA SER A 78 -2.95 0.64 -2.92
C SER A 78 -3.65 0.86 -1.58
N MET A 79 -4.21 -0.21 -1.05
CA MET A 79 -4.70 -0.27 0.32
C MET A 79 -3.77 -1.21 1.07
N SER A 80 -2.82 -0.64 1.80
CA SER A 80 -1.89 -1.42 2.62
C SER A 80 -2.65 -2.03 3.79
N LYS A 81 -2.66 -3.36 3.89
CA LYS A 81 -2.97 -4.08 5.13
C LYS A 81 -1.62 -4.41 5.78
N VAL A 82 -1.33 -3.76 6.90
CA VAL A 82 -0.25 -4.14 7.80
C VAL A 82 -0.80 -5.19 8.76
#